data_AF-A0A923ZSE1-F1
#
_entry.id   AF-A0A923ZSE1-F1
#
_cell.length_a   1.000
_cell.length_b   1.000
_cell.length_c   1.000
_cell.angle_alpha   90.00
_cell.angle_beta   90.00
_cell.angle_gamma   90.00
#
_symmetry.space_group_name_H-M   'P 1'
#
loop_
_entity.id
_entity.type
_entity.pdbx_description
1 polymer ?
#
loop_
_entity_poly.entity_id
_entity_poly.type
_entity_poly.pdbx_seq_one_letter_code
_entity_poly.pdbx_strand_id
1 'polypeptide(L)'
;MNNILTRIINIASIITALGLVFSLGGYFGFRYSQSSSPSLNKNTLSDLEVKQTETAKIVAKEVIGIQFIKANQERKCDDNHIIKGTYNSDNGNYYVKSNKNYDRIKPDICFATEEFARDTAGFLKKF
;
A
#
# COMPACT_ATOMS: atom_id res chain seq x y z
N MET A 1 -53.25 -35.83 1.16
CA MET A 1 -52.84 -34.47 0.74
C MET A 1 -51.94 -33.73 1.75
N ASN A 2 -51.73 -34.23 2.99
CA ASN A 2 -51.00 -33.46 4.00
C ASN A 2 -49.46 -33.47 3.85
N ASN A 3 -48.86 -34.52 3.30
CA ASN A 3 -47.38 -34.64 3.23
C ASN A 3 -46.70 -33.66 2.25
N ILE A 4 -47.41 -33.20 1.22
CA ILE A 4 -46.85 -32.25 0.24
C ILE A 4 -46.88 -30.84 0.83
N LEU A 5 -47.95 -30.48 1.54
CA LEU A 5 -48.09 -29.19 2.20
C LEU A 5 -47.02 -29.00 3.29
N THR A 6 -46.77 -30.03 4.11
CA THR A 6 -45.73 -29.97 5.16
C THR A 6 -44.32 -29.84 4.58
N ARG A 7 -44.04 -30.47 3.43
CA ARG A 7 -42.74 -30.34 2.75
C ARG A 7 -42.53 -28.95 2.17
N ILE A 8 -43.57 -28.34 1.60
CA ILE A 8 -43.52 -26.97 1.08
C ILE A 8 -43.28 -25.96 2.22
N ILE A 9 -43.95 -26.13 3.36
CA ILE A 9 -43.77 -25.28 4.55
C ILE A 9 -42.34 -25.39 5.09
N ASN A 10 -41.77 -26.60 5.16
CA ASN A 10 -40.39 -26.79 5.63
C ASN A 10 -39.36 -26.14 4.69
N ILE A 11 -39.52 -26.29 3.37
CA ILE A 11 -38.64 -25.66 2.38
C ILE A 11 -38.74 -24.14 2.46
N ALA A 12 -39.96 -23.60 2.58
CA ALA A 12 -40.17 -22.17 2.77
C ALA A 12 -39.45 -21.65 4.03
N SER A 13 -39.53 -22.39 5.14
CA SER A 13 -38.85 -21.99 6.40
C SER A 13 -37.32 -21.92 6.25
N ILE A 14 -36.73 -22.87 5.54
CA ILE A 14 -35.27 -22.94 5.30
C ILE A 14 -34.82 -21.77 4.44
N ILE A 15 -35.58 -21.43 3.40
CA ILE A 15 -35.29 -20.30 2.52
C ILE A 15 -35.37 -18.97 3.31
N THR A 16 -36.38 -18.79 4.16
CA THR A 16 -36.46 -17.60 5.03
C THR A 16 -35.34 -17.54 6.05
N ALA A 17 -34.94 -18.66 6.66
CA ALA A 17 -33.84 -18.70 7.60
C ALA A 17 -32.50 -18.33 6.93
N LEU A 18 -32.24 -18.87 5.74
CA LEU A 18 -31.05 -18.51 4.94
C LEU A 18 -31.05 -17.03 4.56
N GLY A 19 -32.20 -16.50 4.12
CA GLY A 19 -32.33 -15.08 3.79
C GLY A 19 -32.03 -14.15 4.99
N LEU A 20 -32.49 -14.52 6.18
CA LEU A 20 -32.20 -13.77 7.40
C LEU A 20 -30.72 -13.80 7.78
N VAL A 21 -30.06 -14.96 7.69
CA VAL A 21 -28.63 -15.10 7.99
C VAL A 21 -27.78 -14.31 7.00
N PHE A 22 -28.08 -14.35 5.70
CA PHE A 22 -27.38 -13.54 4.70
C PHE A 22 -27.60 -12.04 4.89
N SER A 23 -28.83 -11.63 5.26
CA SER A 23 -29.15 -10.21 5.50
C SER A 23 -28.42 -9.67 6.73
N LEU A 24 -28.39 -10.44 7.83
CA LEU A 24 -27.66 -10.07 9.04
C LEU A 24 -26.15 -10.08 8.80
N GLY A 25 -25.61 -11.12 8.15
CA GLY A 25 -24.20 -11.22 7.80
C GLY A 25 -23.75 -10.07 6.89
N GLY A 26 -24.54 -9.72 5.88
CA GLY A 26 -24.28 -8.57 5.00
C GLY A 26 -24.35 -7.24 5.75
N TYR A 27 -25.34 -7.05 6.62
CA TYR A 27 -25.49 -5.82 7.42
C TYR A 27 -24.31 -5.60 8.37
N PHE A 28 -23.92 -6.62 9.13
CA PHE A 28 -22.78 -6.51 10.05
C PHE A 28 -21.43 -6.49 9.34
N GLY A 29 -21.26 -7.28 8.27
CA GLY A 29 -20.04 -7.30 7.46
C GLY A 29 -19.76 -5.96 6.78
N PHE A 30 -20.78 -5.32 6.20
CA PHE A 30 -20.65 -3.99 5.60
C PHE A 30 -20.31 -2.92 6.64
N ARG A 31 -20.94 -2.96 7.82
CA ARG A 31 -20.63 -2.03 8.91
C ARG A 31 -19.20 -2.21 9.44
N TYR A 32 -18.74 -3.44 9.59
CA TYR A 32 -17.39 -3.75 10.06
C TYR A 32 -16.30 -3.30 9.07
N SER A 33 -16.54 -3.48 7.77
CA SER A 33 -15.66 -2.98 6.70
C SER A 33 -15.59 -1.44 6.68
N GLN A 34 -16.72 -0.77 6.94
CA GLN A 34 -16.78 0.68 6.99
C GLN A 34 -16.07 1.27 8.21
N SER A 35 -16.10 0.62 9.38
CA SER A 35 -15.36 1.04 10.58
C SER A 35 -13.85 0.78 10.52
N SER A 36 -13.39 -0.10 9.62
CA SER A 36 -11.98 -0.42 9.42
C SER A 36 -11.34 0.37 8.27
N SER A 37 -12.12 1.20 7.58
CA SER A 37 -11.61 2.11 6.55
C SER A 37 -11.25 3.44 7.22
N PRO A 38 -9.98 3.84 7.32
CA PRO A 38 -9.64 5.19 7.75
C PRO A 38 -10.37 6.17 6.83
N SER A 39 -11.17 7.04 7.42
CA SER A 39 -11.98 8.02 6.70
C SER A 39 -11.09 8.88 5.81
N LEU A 40 -11.04 8.58 4.51
CA LEU A 40 -10.51 9.51 3.53
C LEU A 40 -11.48 10.68 3.47
N ASN A 41 -11.02 11.82 3.95
CA ASN A 41 -11.74 13.08 3.98
C ASN A 41 -12.19 13.45 2.54
N LYS A 42 -13.51 13.52 2.32
CA LYS A 42 -14.14 13.74 1.01
C LYS A 42 -14.15 15.21 0.55
N ASN A 43 -13.31 16.07 1.13
CA ASN A 43 -13.16 17.45 0.65
C ASN A 43 -12.12 17.61 -0.47
N THR A 44 -11.56 16.51 -0.99
CA THR A 44 -10.51 16.55 -2.04
C THR A 44 -10.86 15.66 -3.24
N LEU A 45 -12.14 15.58 -3.61
CA LEU A 45 -12.59 14.79 -4.77
C LEU A 45 -13.54 15.59 -5.67
N SER A 46 -13.17 16.84 -5.97
CA SER A 46 -13.88 17.68 -6.96
C SER A 46 -12.94 18.35 -7.98
N ASP A 47 -11.63 18.09 -7.92
CA ASP A 47 -10.63 18.69 -8.83
C ASP A 47 -9.99 17.69 -9.81
N LEU A 48 -10.51 16.45 -9.94
CA LEU A 48 -9.86 15.39 -10.72
C LEU A 48 -10.54 15.02 -12.05
N GLU A 49 -11.43 15.86 -12.59
CA GLU A 49 -12.07 15.55 -13.88
C GLU A 49 -12.15 16.73 -14.86
N VAL A 50 -11.12 17.58 -14.97
CA VAL A 50 -10.90 18.32 -16.23
C VAL A 50 -9.40 18.50 -16.47
N LYS A 51 -8.95 18.08 -17.65
CA LYS A 51 -7.62 18.27 -18.29
C LYS A 51 -6.55 17.21 -18.02
N GLN A 52 -6.71 16.09 -18.73
CA GLN A 52 -5.66 15.70 -19.68
C GLN A 52 -5.34 16.93 -20.54
N THR A 53 -4.17 17.54 -20.33
CA THR A 53 -3.28 18.24 -21.28
C THR A 53 -2.35 19.12 -20.44
N GLU A 54 -1.04 19.04 -20.70
CA GLU A 54 0.05 19.86 -20.13
C GLU A 54 0.59 19.51 -18.73
N THR A 55 1.71 18.77 -18.74
CA THR A 55 2.91 18.99 -17.90
C THR A 55 2.69 19.42 -16.44
N ALA A 56 2.06 18.57 -15.64
CA ALA A 56 2.20 18.66 -14.19
C ALA A 56 3.57 18.10 -13.80
N LYS A 57 4.56 18.99 -13.69
CA LYS A 57 5.81 18.80 -12.96
C LYS A 57 5.44 18.32 -11.56
N ILE A 58 5.41 17.00 -11.34
CA ILE A 58 5.25 16.40 -10.02
C ILE A 58 6.51 16.76 -9.25
N VAL A 59 6.49 17.93 -8.61
CA VAL A 59 7.44 18.26 -7.54
C VAL A 59 7.00 17.39 -6.38
N ALA A 60 7.48 16.14 -6.39
CA ALA A 60 7.48 15.30 -5.22
C ALA A 60 8.08 16.14 -4.09
N LYS A 61 7.29 16.38 -3.05
CA LYS A 61 7.73 17.07 -1.84
C LYS A 61 9.03 16.39 -1.42
N GLU A 62 10.14 17.13 -1.50
CA GLU A 62 11.47 16.68 -1.14
C GLU A 62 11.42 16.26 0.33
N VAL A 63 11.29 14.96 0.57
CA VAL A 63 11.51 14.42 1.91
C VAL A 63 13.01 14.55 2.09
N ILE A 64 13.42 15.39 3.04
CA ILE A 64 14.79 15.89 3.29
C ILE A 64 15.83 14.77 3.56
N GLY A 65 15.46 13.49 3.41
CA GLY A 65 16.35 12.34 3.54
C GLY A 65 16.15 11.21 2.53
N ILE A 66 15.35 11.39 1.47
CA ILE A 66 15.11 10.35 0.46
C ILE A 66 15.25 10.88 -0.96
N GLN A 67 16.05 10.17 -1.76
CA GLN A 67 16.07 10.30 -3.20
C GLN A 67 15.44 9.04 -3.85
N PHE A 68 14.32 9.24 -4.53
CA PHE A 68 13.69 8.20 -5.34
C PHE A 68 14.31 8.17 -6.74
N ILE A 69 14.71 6.98 -7.19
CA ILE A 69 15.28 6.79 -8.51
C ILE A 69 14.16 6.44 -9.50
N LYS A 70 14.00 7.24 -10.56
CA LYS A 70 13.00 6.97 -11.60
C LYS A 70 13.45 5.82 -12.50
N ALA A 71 12.49 5.07 -13.05
CA ALA A 71 12.76 3.89 -13.89
C ALA A 71 13.65 4.15 -15.12
N ASN A 72 13.68 5.38 -15.64
CA ASN A 72 14.46 5.79 -16.81
C ASN A 72 15.69 6.65 -16.47
N GLN A 73 16.13 6.66 -15.21
CA GLN A 73 17.33 7.37 -14.77
C GLN A 73 18.43 6.40 -14.37
N GLU A 74 19.68 6.88 -14.42
CA GLU A 74 20.81 6.12 -13.90
C GLU A 74 20.57 5.82 -12.41
N ARG A 75 20.74 4.54 -12.03
CA ARG A 75 20.58 4.11 -10.63
C ARG A 75 21.80 4.54 -9.81
N LYS A 76 21.87 5.82 -9.52
CA LYS A 76 22.96 6.45 -8.78
C LYS A 76 22.40 7.40 -7.74
N CYS A 77 22.99 7.35 -6.55
CA CYS A 77 22.68 8.32 -5.50
C CYS A 77 23.41 9.64 -5.75
N ASP A 78 22.78 10.74 -5.35
CA ASP A 78 23.45 12.03 -5.25
C ASP A 78 24.39 12.08 -4.02
N ASP A 79 25.16 13.18 -3.92
CA ASP A 79 26.15 13.36 -2.86
C ASP A 79 25.53 13.59 -1.46
N ASN A 80 24.24 13.95 -1.40
CA ASN A 80 23.51 14.17 -0.17
C ASN A 80 22.79 12.90 0.32
N HIS A 81 22.59 11.90 -0.55
CA HIS A 81 21.90 10.64 -0.28
C HIS A 81 22.84 9.43 -0.38
N ILE A 82 23.94 9.44 0.38
CA ILE A 82 25.03 8.46 0.27
C ILE A 82 24.71 7.03 0.76
N ILE A 83 23.49 6.74 1.20
CA ILE A 83 23.11 5.41 1.67
C ILE A 83 22.27 4.74 0.58
N LYS A 84 22.77 3.63 0.02
CA LYS A 84 22.08 2.88 -1.04
C LYS A 84 21.08 1.91 -0.43
N GLY A 85 19.81 2.02 -0.76
CA GLY A 85 18.76 1.05 -0.42
C GLY A 85 18.38 0.17 -1.62
N THR A 86 18.17 -1.12 -1.39
CA THR A 86 17.65 -2.08 -2.37
C THR A 86 16.49 -2.86 -1.79
N TYR A 87 15.47 -3.15 -2.59
CA TYR A 87 14.38 -4.04 -2.21
C TYR A 87 14.61 -5.45 -2.75
N ASN A 88 14.71 -6.43 -1.86
CA ASN A 88 14.72 -7.85 -2.23
C ASN A 88 13.44 -8.47 -1.72
N SER A 89 12.48 -8.74 -2.62
CA SER A 89 11.15 -9.41 -2.44
C SER A 89 10.38 -9.17 -1.14
N ASP A 90 10.97 -9.45 0.02
CA ASP A 90 10.38 -9.40 1.35
C ASP A 90 11.05 -8.39 2.29
N ASN A 91 12.23 -7.84 1.95
CA ASN A 91 12.94 -6.88 2.81
C ASN A 91 13.71 -5.79 2.04
N GLY A 92 13.82 -4.64 2.71
CA GLY A 92 14.72 -3.55 2.31
C GLY A 92 16.08 -3.73 2.96
N ASN A 93 17.16 -3.68 2.16
CA ASN A 93 18.53 -3.69 2.65
C ASN A 93 19.21 -2.38 2.31
N TYR A 94 19.92 -1.78 3.27
CA TYR A 94 20.71 -0.59 3.03
C TYR A 94 22.21 -0.85 3.15
N TYR A 95 22.98 -0.10 2.36
CA TYR A 95 24.42 -0.22 2.23
C TYR A 95 25.07 1.14 2.43
N VAL A 96 26.14 1.15 3.20
CA VAL A 96 26.97 2.31 3.51
C VAL A 96 28.29 2.22 2.74
N LYS A 97 28.99 3.35 2.54
CA LYS A 97 30.28 3.40 1.84
C LYS A 97 31.34 2.44 2.40
N SER A 98 31.26 2.07 3.68
CA SER A 98 32.18 1.11 4.29
C SER A 98 31.94 -0.35 3.86
N ASN A 99 30.83 -0.65 3.19
CA ASN A 99 30.55 -1.99 2.67
C ASN A 99 31.43 -2.25 1.44
N LYS A 100 32.10 -3.41 1.39
CA LYS A 100 33.00 -3.81 0.28
C LYS A 100 32.32 -3.79 -1.09
N ASN A 101 31.02 -4.07 -1.14
CA ASN A 101 30.24 -4.14 -2.36
C ASN A 101 29.49 -2.85 -2.67
N TYR A 102 29.65 -1.80 -1.86
CA TYR A 102 28.88 -0.57 -1.97
C TYR A 102 28.84 -0.01 -3.41
N ASP A 103 29.98 0.07 -4.08
CA ASP A 103 30.07 0.62 -5.44
C ASP A 103 29.37 -0.26 -6.50
N ARG A 104 29.31 -1.57 -6.28
CA ARG A 104 28.70 -2.53 -7.20
C ARG A 104 27.18 -2.56 -7.09
N ILE A 105 26.64 -2.04 -6.00
CA ILE A 105 25.21 -2.09 -5.71
C ILE A 105 24.49 -0.98 -6.47
N LYS A 106 23.45 -1.38 -7.19
CA LYS A 106 22.51 -0.48 -7.87
C LYS A 106 21.35 -0.19 -6.92
N PRO A 107 21.24 1.03 -6.37
CA PRO A 107 20.15 1.40 -5.48
C PRO A 107 18.81 1.44 -6.22
N ASP A 108 17.74 1.08 -5.52
CA ASP A 108 16.35 1.39 -5.90
C ASP A 108 15.88 2.70 -5.23
N ILE A 109 16.48 3.02 -4.08
CA ILE A 109 16.23 4.22 -3.28
C ILE A 109 17.54 4.65 -2.61
N CYS A 110 17.71 5.94 -2.39
CA CYS A 110 18.88 6.48 -1.70
C CYS A 110 18.45 7.30 -0.48
N PHE A 111 19.20 7.19 0.62
CA PHE A 111 18.91 7.88 1.87
C PHE A 111 20.06 8.79 2.29
N ALA A 112 19.74 9.90 2.96
CA ALA A 112 20.73 10.83 3.47
C ALA A 112 21.52 10.28 4.67
N THR A 113 20.84 9.57 5.58
CA THR A 113 21.44 9.07 6.81
C THR A 113 21.09 7.60 7.06
N GLU A 114 21.96 6.90 7.79
CA GLU A 114 21.69 5.52 8.24
C GLU A 114 20.49 5.47 9.19
N GLU A 115 20.32 6.48 10.04
CA GLU A 115 19.19 6.60 10.96
C GLU A 115 17.86 6.66 10.20
N PHE A 116 17.81 7.45 9.13
CA PHE A 116 16.62 7.52 8.28
C PHE A 116 16.35 6.16 7.63
N ALA A 117 17.37 5.50 7.08
CA ALA A 117 17.23 4.20 6.44
C ALA A 117 16.71 3.13 7.42
N ARG A 118 17.25 3.08 8.63
CA ARG A 118 16.93 2.07 9.65
C ARG A 118 15.62 2.37 10.39
N ASP A 119 15.51 3.56 10.99
CA ASP A 119 14.50 3.85 11.98
C ASP A 119 13.22 4.42 11.34
N THR A 120 13.35 5.11 10.20
CA THR A 120 12.20 5.66 9.46
C THR A 120 11.76 4.76 8.31
N ALA A 121 12.69 4.28 7.49
CA ALA A 121 12.37 3.47 6.32
C ALA A 121 12.32 1.95 6.62
N GLY A 122 12.82 1.50 7.77
CA GLY A 122 12.78 0.10 8.19
C GLY A 122 13.75 -0.83 7.43
N PHE A 123 14.80 -0.28 6.83
CA PHE A 123 15.78 -1.06 6.08
C PHE A 123 16.81 -1.71 7.01
N LEU A 124 17.27 -2.90 6.63
CA LEU A 124 18.28 -3.66 7.35
C LEU A 124 19.69 -3.32 6.84
N LYS A 125 20.63 -3.07 7.75
CA LYS A 125 22.03 -2.82 7.39
C LYS A 125 22.67 -4.07 6.79
N LYS A 126 23.33 -3.94 5.65
CA LYS A 126 24.20 -4.98 5.09
C LYS A 126 25.67 -4.64 5.25
N PHE A 127 26.43 -5.63 5.71
CA PHE A 127 27.88 -5.57 5.97
C PHE A 127 28.69 -6.02 4.75
#